data_AF-A0AAW6J3B0-F1
#
_entry.id   AF-A0AAW6J3B0-F1
#
_cell.length_a   1.000
_cell.length_b   1.000
_cell.length_c   1.000
_cell.angle_alpha   90.00
_cell.angle_beta   90.00
_cell.angle_gamma   90.00
#
_symmetry.space_group_name_H-M   'P 1'
#
loop_
_entity.id
_entity.type
_entity.pdbx_description
1 polymer ?
#
loop_
_entity_poly.entity_id
_entity_poly.type
_entity_poly.pdbx_seq_one_letter_code
_entity_poly.pdbx_strand_id
1 'polypeptide(L)'
;MGKPAQDPRNPERMSGGSADFRNVILKDIAPWVEQNVKLDAQKRALWGHSYGGLFVLDSLLDGRYFSHFFAASPSLSWADERMMQKIRAVKLVKEPQKHVLLMEGDLLTHTGAEQSANFDANGINKNREILSIFDQQGVEAKFLIYPNLKHGEVFKVSLLDVLSNKLY
;
A
#
# COMPACT_ATOMS: atom_id res chain seq x y z
N MET A 1 -11.48 -2.65 12.36
CA MET A 1 -11.39 -1.59 11.33
C MET A 1 -11.33 -0.24 12.03
N GLY A 2 -10.72 0.78 11.41
CA GLY A 2 -10.72 2.11 12.00
C GLY A 2 -12.11 2.73 11.90
N LYS A 3 -12.64 3.24 13.01
CA LYS A 3 -13.82 4.12 12.94
C LYS A 3 -13.39 5.45 12.32
N PRO A 4 -14.28 6.16 11.61
CA PRO A 4 -14.01 7.51 11.16
C PRO A 4 -13.51 8.38 12.31
N ALA A 5 -12.36 9.02 12.12
CA ALA A 5 -11.73 9.89 13.09
C ALA A 5 -10.91 10.97 12.36
N GLN A 6 -10.66 12.11 13.01
CA GLN A 6 -9.78 13.12 12.45
C GLN A 6 -8.40 12.54 12.15
N ASP A 7 -7.82 12.94 11.03
CA ASP A 7 -6.46 12.55 10.67
C ASP A 7 -5.47 13.25 11.61
N PRO A 8 -4.62 12.51 12.35
CA PRO A 8 -3.64 13.10 13.27
C PRO A 8 -2.62 14.02 12.57
N ARG A 9 -2.46 13.94 11.25
CA ARG A 9 -1.57 14.82 10.47
C ARG A 9 -2.27 16.05 9.90
N ASN A 10 -3.60 16.00 9.77
CA ASN A 10 -4.42 17.12 9.32
C ASN A 10 -5.84 16.98 9.89
N PRO A 11 -6.15 17.63 11.03
CA PRO A 11 -7.44 17.49 11.69
C PRO A 11 -8.66 17.95 10.87
N GLU A 12 -8.46 18.70 9.79
CA GLU A 12 -9.54 19.08 8.86
C GLU A 12 -9.99 17.92 7.97
N ARG A 13 -9.22 16.83 7.93
CA ARG A 13 -9.52 15.62 7.15
C ARG A 13 -10.00 14.50 8.06
N MET A 14 -10.92 13.70 7.53
CA MET A 14 -11.35 12.45 8.16
C MET A 14 -10.53 11.27 7.63
N SER A 15 -10.16 10.38 8.54
CA SER A 15 -9.50 9.09 8.30
C SER A 15 -10.40 7.94 8.75
N GLY A 16 -10.04 6.68 8.47
CA GLY A 16 -10.76 5.50 8.97
C GLY A 16 -11.77 4.86 8.00
N GLY A 17 -12.02 5.44 6.82
CA GLY A 17 -12.99 4.92 5.85
C GLY A 17 -12.49 3.81 4.91
N SER A 18 -11.39 3.10 5.22
CA SER A 18 -10.79 2.14 4.28
C SER A 18 -11.73 0.98 3.93
N ALA A 19 -12.50 0.49 4.91
CA ALA A 19 -13.44 -0.60 4.68
C ALA A 19 -14.62 -0.20 3.81
N ASP A 20 -15.17 1.00 4.02
CA ASP A 20 -16.28 1.53 3.23
C ASP A 20 -15.83 1.83 1.80
N PHE A 21 -14.65 2.45 1.64
CA PHE A 21 -14.07 2.69 0.33
C PHE A 21 -13.79 1.38 -0.44
N ARG A 22 -13.25 0.37 0.25
CA ARG A 22 -13.11 -0.98 -0.31
C ARG A 22 -14.47 -1.54 -0.74
N ASN A 23 -15.52 -1.40 0.06
CA ASN A 23 -16.84 -1.89 -0.30
C ASN A 23 -17.38 -1.21 -1.57
N VAL A 24 -17.19 0.09 -1.74
CA VAL A 24 -17.55 0.81 -2.99
C VAL A 24 -16.78 0.23 -4.19
N ILE A 25 -15.48 -0.03 -4.02
CA ILE A 25 -14.69 -0.66 -5.09
C ILE A 25 -15.27 -2.03 -5.44
N LEU A 26 -15.50 -2.89 -4.45
CA LEU A 26 -15.87 -4.29 -4.67
C LEU A 26 -17.33 -4.49 -5.10
N LYS A 27 -18.25 -3.63 -4.67
CA LYS A 27 -19.69 -3.79 -4.91
C LYS A 27 -20.22 -2.94 -6.05
N ASP A 28 -19.58 -1.80 -6.33
CA ASP A 28 -20.09 -0.84 -7.31
C ASP A 28 -19.14 -0.73 -8.51
N ILE A 29 -17.87 -0.34 -8.27
CA ILE A 29 -16.93 -0.03 -9.35
C ILE A 29 -16.52 -1.31 -10.10
N ALA A 30 -16.08 -2.34 -9.38
CA ALA A 30 -15.62 -3.59 -9.96
C ALA A 30 -16.68 -4.28 -10.84
N PRO A 31 -17.91 -4.54 -10.34
CA PRO A 31 -18.96 -5.14 -11.16
C PRO A 31 -19.30 -4.31 -12.40
N TRP A 32 -19.32 -2.97 -12.28
CA TRP A 32 -19.57 -2.10 -13.42
C TRP A 32 -18.47 -2.22 -14.48
N VAL A 33 -17.18 -2.24 -14.09
CA VAL A 33 -16.09 -2.43 -15.06
C VAL A 33 -16.18 -3.81 -15.74
N GLU A 34 -16.45 -4.88 -14.98
CA GLU A 34 -16.51 -6.25 -15.50
C GLU A 34 -17.69 -6.50 -16.45
N GLN A 35 -18.76 -5.71 -16.34
CA GLN A 35 -19.86 -5.73 -17.31
C GLN A 35 -19.46 -5.10 -18.65
N ASN A 36 -18.51 -4.17 -18.64
CA ASN A 36 -18.11 -3.39 -19.82
C ASN A 36 -16.83 -3.91 -20.47
N VAL A 37 -16.01 -4.69 -19.76
CA VAL A 37 -14.72 -5.20 -20.24
C VAL A 37 -14.50 -6.63 -19.73
N LYS A 38 -14.04 -7.53 -20.61
CA LYS A 38 -13.64 -8.89 -20.21
C LYS A 38 -12.31 -8.83 -19.43
N LEU A 39 -12.37 -9.07 -18.13
CA LEU A 39 -11.20 -9.06 -17.23
C LEU A 39 -10.80 -10.48 -16.82
N ASP A 40 -9.51 -10.69 -16.58
CA ASP A 40 -8.98 -11.90 -15.94
C ASP A 40 -9.08 -11.74 -14.43
N ALA A 41 -9.95 -12.53 -13.80
CA ALA A 41 -10.20 -12.50 -12.37
C ALA A 41 -8.95 -12.84 -11.53
N GLN A 42 -7.96 -13.53 -12.13
CA GLN A 42 -6.70 -13.87 -11.48
C GLN A 42 -5.63 -12.78 -11.64
N LYS A 43 -5.87 -11.73 -12.44
CA LYS A 43 -4.92 -10.64 -12.72
C LYS A 43 -5.51 -9.28 -12.39
N ARG A 44 -5.98 -9.14 -11.14
CA ARG A 44 -6.48 -7.87 -10.62
C ARG A 44 -5.44 -7.24 -9.70
N ALA A 45 -5.00 -6.05 -10.07
CA ALA A 45 -4.00 -5.28 -9.34
C ALA A 45 -4.62 -4.15 -8.52
N LEU A 46 -4.07 -3.91 -7.33
CA LEU A 46 -4.33 -2.72 -6.54
C LEU A 46 -3.00 -1.98 -6.30
N TRP A 47 -2.94 -0.74 -6.76
CA TRP A 47 -1.81 0.16 -6.56
C TRP A 47 -2.21 1.36 -5.72
N GLY A 48 -1.29 1.83 -4.89
CA GLY A 48 -1.50 3.05 -4.13
C GLY A 48 -0.20 3.62 -3.58
N HIS A 49 -0.15 4.96 -3.56
CA HIS A 49 0.97 5.73 -3.02
C HIS A 49 0.62 6.38 -1.68
N SER A 50 1.57 6.47 -0.75
CA SER A 50 1.40 7.13 0.55
C SER A 50 0.22 6.55 1.33
N TYR A 51 -0.89 7.29 1.50
CA TYR A 51 -2.10 6.77 2.14
C TYR A 51 -2.78 5.70 1.29
N GLY A 52 -2.67 5.80 -0.04
CA GLY A 52 -3.05 4.73 -0.95
C GLY A 52 -2.23 3.45 -0.70
N GLY A 53 -0.94 3.59 -0.35
CA GLY A 53 -0.10 2.45 0.04
C GLY A 53 -0.59 1.78 1.33
N LEU A 54 -1.05 2.57 2.31
CA LEU A 54 -1.73 2.03 3.50
C LEU A 54 -3.02 1.30 3.12
N PHE A 55 -3.80 1.84 2.19
CA PHE A 55 -5.00 1.19 1.70
C PHE A 55 -4.70 -0.13 0.98
N VAL A 56 -3.63 -0.21 0.20
CA VAL A 56 -3.15 -1.46 -0.42
C VAL A 56 -2.84 -2.51 0.65
N LEU A 57 -2.06 -2.16 1.68
CA LEU A 57 -1.72 -3.07 2.78
C LEU A 57 -2.96 -3.49 3.57
N ASP A 58 -3.87 -2.55 3.87
CA ASP A 58 -5.16 -2.86 4.48
C ASP A 58 -5.96 -3.88 3.66
N SER A 59 -5.84 -3.78 2.32
CA SER A 59 -6.52 -4.64 1.36
C SER A 59 -5.96 -6.02 1.22
N LEU A 60 -4.63 -6.12 1.26
CA LEU A 60 -3.94 -7.39 1.30
C LEU A 60 -4.38 -8.23 2.50
N LEU A 61 -4.52 -7.58 3.68
CA LEU A 61 -4.95 -8.21 4.92
C LEU A 61 -6.43 -8.62 4.93
N ASP A 62 -7.29 -7.93 4.18
CA ASP A 62 -8.71 -8.31 4.00
C ASP A 62 -8.86 -9.52 3.05
N GLY A 63 -7.93 -9.67 2.10
CA GLY A 63 -7.70 -10.90 1.35
C GLY A 63 -8.66 -11.17 0.18
N ARG A 64 -9.54 -10.23 -0.15
CA ARG A 64 -10.55 -10.42 -1.20
C ARG A 64 -10.15 -9.75 -2.52
N TYR A 65 -10.58 -10.35 -3.63
CA TYR A 65 -10.68 -9.77 -4.98
C TYR A 65 -9.39 -9.48 -5.76
N PHE A 66 -8.33 -8.94 -5.14
CA PHE A 66 -7.07 -8.64 -5.81
C PHE A 66 -6.03 -9.74 -5.65
N SER A 67 -5.22 -9.97 -6.68
CA SER A 67 -4.09 -10.91 -6.67
C SER A 67 -2.73 -10.20 -6.63
N HIS A 68 -2.66 -8.95 -7.09
CA HIS A 68 -1.42 -8.17 -7.12
C HIS A 68 -1.56 -6.89 -6.28
N PHE A 69 -0.61 -6.65 -5.39
CA PHE A 69 -0.63 -5.54 -4.43
C PHE A 69 0.64 -4.72 -4.53
N PHE A 70 0.48 -3.42 -4.79
CA PHE A 70 1.57 -2.48 -5.03
C PHE A 70 1.49 -1.31 -4.08
N ALA A 71 2.30 -1.33 -3.02
CA ALA A 71 2.34 -0.27 -2.02
C ALA A 71 3.57 0.61 -2.25
N ALA A 72 3.35 1.81 -2.79
CA ALA A 72 4.41 2.79 -3.07
C ALA A 72 4.53 3.80 -1.93
N SER A 73 5.72 3.92 -1.35
CA SER A 73 6.04 4.76 -0.18
C SER A 73 4.90 4.79 0.84
N PRO A 74 4.46 3.62 1.36
CA PRO A 74 3.33 3.58 2.29
C PRO A 74 3.66 4.41 3.53
N SER A 75 2.69 5.22 3.99
CA SER A 75 2.91 6.12 5.13
C SER A 75 2.87 5.39 6.48
N LEU A 76 3.80 4.47 6.71
CA LEU A 76 3.79 3.50 7.81
C LEU A 76 3.93 4.13 9.20
N SER A 77 4.48 5.34 9.32
CA SER A 77 4.47 6.16 10.55
C SER A 77 3.13 6.79 10.89
N TRP A 78 2.11 6.66 10.05
CA TRP A 78 0.81 7.30 10.28
C TRP A 78 0.07 6.69 11.48
N ALA A 79 -0.59 7.55 12.26
CA ALA A 79 -1.39 7.21 13.44
C ALA A 79 -0.67 6.22 14.38
N ASP A 80 0.49 6.62 14.89
CA ASP A 80 1.32 5.81 15.81
C ASP A 80 1.62 4.41 15.28
N GLU A 81 1.96 4.34 13.98
CA GLU A 81 2.27 3.10 13.26
C GLU A 81 1.13 2.07 13.25
N ARG A 82 -0.12 2.54 13.26
CA ARG A 82 -1.31 1.68 13.27
C ARG A 82 -1.27 0.55 12.24
N MET A 83 -0.78 0.81 11.03
CA MET A 83 -0.67 -0.22 10.00
C MET A 83 0.37 -1.30 10.37
N MET A 84 1.52 -0.90 10.92
CA MET A 84 2.53 -1.86 11.40
C MET A 84 1.97 -2.72 12.53
N GLN A 85 1.27 -2.10 13.50
CA GLN A 85 0.60 -2.84 14.57
C GLN A 85 -0.41 -3.86 14.01
N LYS A 86 -1.18 -3.48 12.99
CA LYS A 86 -2.13 -4.38 12.32
C LYS A 86 -1.42 -5.54 11.60
N ILE A 87 -0.36 -5.27 10.85
CA ILE A 87 0.42 -6.29 10.12
C ILE A 87 1.07 -7.28 11.11
N ARG A 88 1.61 -6.80 12.23
CA ARG A 88 2.19 -7.64 13.30
C ARG A 88 1.15 -8.58 13.94
N ALA A 89 -0.12 -8.14 14.03
CA ALA A 89 -1.18 -8.89 14.71
C ALA A 89 -1.94 -9.87 13.79
N VAL A 90 -2.03 -9.60 12.50
CA VAL A 90 -2.84 -10.39 11.56
C VAL A 90 -2.01 -11.53 10.96
N LYS A 91 -2.55 -12.75 11.02
CA LYS A 91 -2.09 -13.86 10.19
C LYS A 91 -2.84 -13.84 8.87
N LEU A 92 -2.10 -13.72 7.77
CA LEU A 92 -2.62 -13.94 6.43
C LEU A 92 -2.98 -15.41 6.30
N VAL A 93 -4.25 -15.68 5.99
CA VAL A 93 -4.68 -17.02 5.58
C VAL A 93 -3.93 -17.37 4.29
N LYS A 94 -3.44 -18.61 4.18
CA LYS A 94 -2.85 -19.13 2.93
C LYS A 94 -3.93 -19.14 1.85
N GLU A 95 -3.99 -18.05 1.09
CA GLU A 95 -4.82 -17.88 -0.10
C GLU A 95 -3.96 -18.14 -1.35
N PRO A 96 -4.54 -18.47 -2.51
CA PRO A 96 -3.80 -18.65 -3.76
C PRO A 96 -2.91 -17.43 -4.08
N GLN A 97 -1.81 -17.69 -4.81
CA GLN A 97 -0.64 -16.81 -4.99
C GLN A 97 -0.98 -15.31 -5.06
N LYS A 98 -0.72 -14.59 -3.96
CA LYS A 98 -0.71 -13.13 -3.93
C LYS A 98 0.69 -12.64 -4.25
N HIS A 99 0.80 -11.65 -5.13
CA HIS A 99 2.05 -10.98 -5.44
C HIS A 99 2.08 -9.63 -4.75
N VAL A 100 3.05 -9.41 -3.88
CA VAL A 100 3.20 -8.15 -3.15
C VAL A 100 4.49 -7.45 -3.58
N LEU A 101 4.40 -6.19 -3.95
CA LEU A 101 5.54 -5.32 -4.17
C LEU A 101 5.43 -4.07 -3.29
N LEU A 102 6.38 -3.97 -2.38
CA LEU A 102 6.64 -2.75 -1.62
C LEU A 102 7.64 -1.90 -2.42
N MET A 103 7.45 -0.59 -2.44
CA MET A 103 8.32 0.33 -3.17
C MET A 103 8.63 1.55 -2.29
N GLU A 104 9.88 1.98 -2.24
CA GLU A 104 10.28 3.12 -1.41
C GLU A 104 11.40 3.93 -2.07
N GLY A 105 11.44 5.24 -1.84
CA GLY A 105 12.58 6.08 -2.21
C GLY A 105 13.60 6.17 -1.07
N ASP A 106 14.89 6.18 -1.37
CA ASP A 106 15.93 6.26 -0.33
C ASP A 106 16.42 7.67 0.00
N LEU A 107 15.94 8.70 -0.72
CA LEU A 107 16.42 10.05 -0.48
C LEU A 107 15.81 10.61 0.79
N LEU A 108 16.57 10.52 1.87
CA LEU A 108 16.38 11.32 3.06
C LEU A 108 16.61 12.78 2.64
N THR A 109 15.59 13.63 2.78
CA THR A 109 15.77 15.08 2.63
C THR A 109 16.60 15.57 3.81
N HIS A 110 17.92 15.49 3.68
CA HIS A 110 18.85 16.20 4.52
C HIS A 110 19.02 17.61 3.96
N THR A 111 18.85 18.61 4.83
CA THR A 111 19.05 20.07 4.63
C THR A 111 17.89 20.84 3.97
N GLY A 112 17.31 21.77 4.74
CA GLY A 112 16.62 22.99 4.29
C GLY A 112 15.31 22.87 3.51
N ALA A 113 14.98 21.71 2.93
CA ALA A 113 13.73 21.49 2.20
C ALA A 113 12.60 21.10 3.17
N GLU A 114 11.41 21.68 2.98
CA GLU A 114 10.21 21.27 3.71
C GLU A 114 9.96 19.77 3.52
N GLN A 115 9.99 19.03 4.61
CA GLN A 115 9.59 17.62 4.61
C GLN A 115 8.09 17.54 4.42
N SER A 116 7.64 16.69 3.50
CA SER A 116 6.23 16.33 3.46
C SER A 116 5.83 15.75 4.80
N ALA A 117 4.68 16.15 5.35
CA ALA A 117 4.10 15.51 6.53
C ALA A 117 3.88 13.98 6.37
N ASN A 118 3.98 13.47 5.13
CA ASN A 118 3.85 12.06 4.81
C ASN A 118 5.17 11.29 4.71
N PHE A 119 6.31 11.97 4.84
CA PHE A 119 7.63 11.35 4.87
C PHE A 119 7.79 10.47 6.11
N ASP A 120 8.34 9.27 5.92
CA ASP A 120 8.70 8.34 7.00
C ASP A 120 10.20 8.08 6.94
N ALA A 121 10.96 8.70 7.86
CA ALA A 121 12.41 8.53 7.92
C ALA A 121 12.84 7.07 8.13
N ASN A 122 11.95 6.24 8.68
CA ASN A 122 12.18 4.81 8.90
C ASN A 122 11.44 3.92 7.88
N GLY A 123 10.90 4.51 6.79
CA GLY A 123 10.07 3.80 5.81
C GLY A 123 10.75 2.55 5.23
N ILE A 124 12.03 2.63 4.88
CA ILE A 124 12.80 1.47 4.39
C ILE A 124 12.85 0.33 5.42
N ASN A 125 13.15 0.65 6.68
CA ASN A 125 13.27 -0.36 7.73
C ASN A 125 11.91 -0.99 8.07
N LYS A 126 10.84 -0.20 8.07
CA LYS A 126 9.48 -0.70 8.27
C LYS A 126 9.02 -1.59 7.12
N ASN A 127 9.31 -1.21 5.86
CA ASN A 127 9.03 -2.08 4.72
C ASN A 127 9.80 -3.40 4.85
N ARG A 128 11.09 -3.39 5.22
CA ARG A 128 11.89 -4.60 5.53
C ARG A 128 11.27 -5.48 6.60
N GLU A 129 10.73 -4.88 7.66
CA GLU A 129 10.00 -5.62 8.70
C GLU A 129 8.76 -6.31 8.12
N ILE A 130 7.97 -5.61 7.29
CA ILE A 130 6.81 -6.19 6.60
C ILE A 130 7.23 -7.39 5.74
N LEU A 131 8.32 -7.30 4.97
CA LEU A 131 8.84 -8.43 4.20
C LEU A 131 9.14 -9.63 5.10
N SER A 132 9.80 -9.41 6.24
CA SER A 132 10.13 -10.50 7.18
C SER A 132 8.87 -11.15 7.75
N ILE A 133 7.84 -10.35 8.10
CA ILE A 133 6.56 -10.88 8.60
C ILE A 133 5.85 -11.68 7.51
N PHE A 134 5.84 -11.21 6.26
CA PHE A 134 5.21 -11.90 5.14
C PHE A 134 5.93 -13.21 4.78
N ASP A 135 7.26 -13.22 4.79
CA ASP A 135 8.07 -14.42 4.57
C ASP A 135 7.78 -15.51 5.62
N GLN A 136 7.71 -15.13 6.90
CA GLN A 136 7.34 -16.06 8.00
C GLN A 136 5.93 -16.65 7.84
N GLN A 137 5.06 -15.99 7.09
CA GLN A 137 3.70 -16.44 6.80
C GLN A 137 3.57 -17.13 5.44
N GLY A 138 4.67 -17.27 4.69
CA GLY A 138 4.71 -17.88 3.36
C GLY A 138 4.07 -17.03 2.25
N VAL A 139 4.04 -15.70 2.42
CA VAL A 139 3.56 -14.75 1.41
C VAL A 139 4.75 -14.20 0.63
N GLU A 140 4.75 -14.39 -0.70
CA GLU A 140 5.80 -13.85 -1.57
C GLU A 140 5.67 -12.33 -1.69
N ALA A 141 6.64 -11.61 -1.13
CA ALA A 141 6.74 -10.16 -1.22
C ALA A 141 8.12 -9.73 -1.72
N LYS A 142 8.14 -8.72 -2.57
CA LYS A 142 9.36 -8.08 -3.10
C LYS A 142 9.45 -6.65 -2.61
N PHE A 143 10.67 -6.13 -2.56
CA PHE A 143 10.93 -4.75 -2.19
C PHE A 143 11.83 -4.07 -3.22
N LEU A 144 11.34 -2.97 -3.78
CA LEU A 144 12.08 -2.13 -4.71
C LEU A 144 12.42 -0.81 -4.03
N ILE A 145 13.71 -0.46 -4.06
CA ILE A 145 14.20 0.83 -3.58
C ILE A 145 14.59 1.66 -4.79
N TYR A 146 14.00 2.85 -4.89
CA TYR A 146 14.33 3.85 -5.89
C TYR A 146 15.44 4.77 -5.37
N PRO A 147 16.66 4.69 -5.93
CA PRO A 147 17.76 5.52 -5.47
C PRO A 147 17.54 6.99 -5.82
N ASN A 148 17.88 7.87 -4.88
CA ASN A 148 17.81 9.32 -4.96
C ASN A 148 16.41 9.90 -5.21
N LEU A 149 15.33 9.15 -4.95
CA LEU A 149 13.96 9.65 -5.06
C LEU A 149 13.38 10.00 -3.69
N LYS A 150 12.71 11.15 -3.62
CA LYS A 150 11.88 11.58 -2.48
C LYS A 150 10.51 10.90 -2.53
N HIS A 151 9.81 10.91 -1.39
CA HIS A 151 8.44 10.40 -1.23
C HIS A 151 7.50 10.75 -2.38
N GLY A 152 7.45 12.01 -2.82
CA GLY A 152 6.57 12.44 -3.90
C GLY A 152 6.98 11.95 -5.29
N GLU A 153 8.28 11.82 -5.55
CA GLU A 153 8.83 11.40 -6.85
C GLU A 153 8.58 9.91 -7.10
N VAL A 154 8.50 9.12 -6.02
CA VAL A 154 8.13 7.70 -6.08
C VAL A 154 6.74 7.50 -6.69
N PHE A 155 5.78 8.43 -6.54
CA PHE A 155 4.43 8.29 -7.12
C PHE A 155 4.47 7.97 -8.61
N LYS A 156 5.14 8.82 -9.39
CA LYS A 156 5.14 8.71 -10.86
C LYS A 156 5.94 7.50 -11.32
N VAL A 157 7.13 7.29 -10.74
CA VAL A 157 8.03 6.20 -11.15
C VAL A 157 7.42 4.85 -10.81
N SER A 158 6.91 4.67 -9.59
CA SER A 158 6.26 3.42 -9.18
C SER A 158 5.04 3.07 -10.02
N LEU A 159 4.18 4.05 -10.34
CA LEU A 159 3.00 3.80 -11.17
C LEU A 159 3.40 3.35 -12.59
N LEU A 160 4.39 4.02 -13.20
CA LEU A 160 4.85 3.68 -14.55
C LEU A 160 5.53 2.30 -14.60
N ASP A 161 6.31 1.94 -13.58
CA ASP A 161 6.94 0.62 -13.51
C ASP A 161 5.90 -0.50 -13.39
N VAL A 162 4.84 -0.29 -12.60
CA VAL A 162 3.74 -1.24 -12.47
C VAL A 162 2.94 -1.35 -13.78
N LEU A 163 2.59 -0.23 -14.41
CA LEU A 163 1.81 -0.24 -15.66
C LEU A 163 2.60 -0.79 -16.85
N SER A 164 3.93 -0.66 -16.86
CA SER A 164 4.78 -1.15 -17.95
C SER A 164 5.07 -2.66 -17.87
N ASN A 165 4.47 -3.39 -16.92
CA ASN A 165 4.66 -4.83 -16.71
C ASN A 165 6.14 -5.26 -16.61
N LYS A 166 7.04 -4.37 -16.16
CA LYS A 166 8.45 -4.72 -15.98
C LYS A 166 8.71 -5.64 -14.79
N LEU A 167 7.67 -5.94 -14.01
CA LEU A 167 7.78 -6.62 -12.72
C LEU A 167 6.91 -7.90 -12.64
N TYR A 168 6.20 -8.26 -13.73
CA TYR A 168 5.34 -9.47 -13.88
C TYR A 168 5.33 -9.98 -15.32
#